data_AF-A0A8T4J3P5-F1
#
_entry.id   AF-A0A8T4J3P5-F1
#
_cell.length_a   1.000
_cell.length_b   1.000
_cell.length_c   1.000
_cell.angle_alpha   90.00
_cell.angle_beta   90.00
_cell.angle_gamma   90.00
#
_symmetry.space_group_name_H-M   'P 1'
#
loop_
_entity.id
_entity.type
_entity.pdbx_description
1 polymer ?
#
loop_
_entity_poly.entity_id
_entity_poly.type
_entity_poly.pdbx_seq_one_letter_code
_entity_poly.pdbx_strand_id
1 'polypeptide(L)'
;REALEAWREAGPLRVRRELGARLQRLGERGLLRVPDPAGAAFHLMLLTTVADLPDRPEPSVGPDGAGAVGAVGAADIVEAEGAAHGVIVAGVRAFLHGYRRPSPGS
;
A
#
# COMPACT_ATOMS: atom_id res chain seq x y z
N ARG A 1 11.76 18.04 -18.05
CA ARG A 1 11.25 18.26 -16.68
C ARG A 1 9.72 18.13 -16.62
N GLU A 2 8.98 18.57 -17.64
CA GLU A 2 7.52 18.40 -17.77
C GLU A 2 7.00 16.95 -17.63
N ALA A 3 7.67 15.94 -18.20
CA ALA A 3 7.18 14.55 -18.14
C ALA A 3 7.14 13.95 -16.72
N LEU A 4 8.06 14.37 -15.83
CA LEU A 4 8.09 13.93 -14.43
C LEU A 4 7.03 14.66 -13.60
N GLU A 5 6.78 15.93 -13.89
CA GLU A 5 5.71 16.71 -13.25
C GLU A 5 4.33 16.24 -13.69
N ALA A 6 4.13 15.98 -14.98
CA ALA A 6 2.92 15.39 -15.53
C ALA A 6 2.67 13.96 -14.99
N TRP A 7 3.73 13.16 -14.81
CA TRP A 7 3.62 11.85 -14.16
C TRP A 7 3.35 11.97 -12.65
N ARG A 8 3.88 12.98 -11.95
CA ARG A 8 3.60 13.23 -10.52
C ARG A 8 2.19 13.77 -10.28
N GLU A 9 1.70 14.64 -11.16
CA GLU A 9 0.31 15.10 -11.18
C GLU A 9 -0.66 14.01 -11.62
N ALA A 10 -0.28 13.13 -12.56
CA ALA A 10 -1.12 11.99 -12.94
C ALA A 10 -1.02 10.80 -11.96
N GLY A 11 0.02 10.75 -11.13
CA GLY A 11 0.36 9.63 -10.25
C GLY A 11 0.10 9.89 -8.76
N PRO A 12 1.12 9.87 -7.86
CA PRO A 12 0.90 9.80 -6.41
C PRO A 12 0.13 10.98 -5.81
N LEU A 13 0.29 12.20 -6.34
CA LEU A 13 -0.39 13.38 -5.79
C LEU A 13 -1.87 13.38 -6.12
N ARG A 14 -2.26 12.96 -7.32
CA ARG A 14 -3.67 12.80 -7.69
C ARG A 14 -4.33 11.68 -6.89
N VAL A 15 -3.67 10.54 -6.71
CA VAL A 15 -4.16 9.46 -5.85
C VAL A 15 -4.39 9.96 -4.43
N ARG A 16 -3.42 10.70 -3.86
CA ARG A 16 -3.57 11.27 -2.51
C ARG A 16 -4.76 12.24 -2.42
N ARG A 17 -4.96 13.10 -3.42
CA ARG A 17 -6.11 14.04 -3.45
C ARG A 17 -7.45 13.29 -3.52
N GLU A 18 -7.55 12.29 -4.40
CA GLU A 18 -8.76 11.47 -4.54
C GLU A 18 -9.08 10.66 -3.28
N LEU A 19 -8.05 10.08 -2.66
CA LEU A 19 -8.20 9.39 -1.38
C LEU A 19 -8.66 10.35 -0.28
N GLY A 20 -8.08 11.54 -0.21
CA GLY A 20 -8.50 12.58 0.74
C GLY A 20 -9.97 12.95 0.56
N ALA A 21 -10.40 13.21 -0.68
CA ALA A 21 -11.80 13.52 -0.98
C ALA A 21 -12.76 12.39 -0.61
N ARG A 22 -12.37 11.13 -0.82
CA ARG A 22 -13.18 9.95 -0.40
C ARG A 22 -13.26 9.83 1.11
N LEU A 23 -12.13 10.00 1.81
CA LEU A 23 -12.07 9.93 3.26
C LEU A 23 -12.88 11.05 3.94
N GLN A 24 -12.85 12.25 3.36
CA GLN A 24 -13.72 13.35 3.79
C GLN A 24 -15.20 12.96 3.71
N ARG A 25 -15.66 12.42 2.57
CA ARG A 25 -17.05 11.96 2.41
C ARG A 25 -17.44 10.87 3.40
N LEU A 26 -16.52 9.98 3.77
CA LEU A 26 -16.75 8.98 4.82
C LEU A 26 -16.85 9.64 6.21
N GLY A 27 -16.05 10.67 6.46
CA GLY A 27 -16.12 11.48 7.68
C GLY A 27 -17.43 12.24 7.82
N GLU A 28 -17.88 12.90 6.75
CA GLU A 28 -19.16 13.62 6.67
C GLU A 28 -20.36 12.68 6.92
N ARG A 29 -20.26 11.42 6.49
CA ARG A 29 -21.26 10.37 6.79
C ARG A 29 -21.15 9.78 8.20
N GLY A 30 -20.19 10.25 9.00
CA GLY A 30 -19.95 9.77 10.36
C GLY A 30 -19.42 8.34 10.45
N LEU A 31 -18.89 7.79 9.35
CA LEU A 31 -18.30 6.44 9.29
C LEU A 31 -16.87 6.41 9.82
N LEU A 32 -16.15 7.53 9.71
CA LEU A 32 -14.78 7.70 10.19
C LEU A 32 -14.64 9.06 10.89
N ARG A 33 -13.64 9.22 11.75
CA ARG A 33 -13.23 10.51 12.31
C ARG A 33 -12.01 11.02 11.56
N VAL A 34 -12.23 11.90 10.57
CA VAL A 34 -11.18 12.37 9.65
C VAL A 34 -11.01 13.90 9.76
N PRO A 35 -10.26 14.42 10.75
CA PRO A 35 -10.07 15.86 10.92
C PRO A 35 -9.15 16.48 9.85
N ASP A 36 -8.19 15.71 9.35
CA ASP A 36 -7.32 16.07 8.22
C ASP A 36 -7.41 14.97 7.14
N PRO A 37 -8.24 15.16 6.10
CA PRO A 37 -8.38 14.19 5.03
C PRO A 37 -7.10 13.97 4.21
N ALA A 38 -6.25 14.99 4.06
CA ALA A 38 -5.01 14.89 3.29
C ALA A 38 -3.92 14.13 4.05
N GLY A 39 -3.87 14.29 5.38
CA GLY A 39 -3.06 13.48 6.27
C GLY A 39 -3.54 12.04 6.37
N ALA A 40 -4.87 11.83 6.48
CA ALA A 40 -5.45 10.48 6.49
C ALA A 40 -5.15 9.70 5.19
N ALA A 41 -5.24 10.35 4.04
CA ALA A 41 -4.85 9.74 2.76
C ALA A 41 -3.37 9.33 2.74
N PHE A 42 -2.49 10.17 3.31
CA PHE A 42 -1.07 9.85 3.41
C PHE A 42 -0.80 8.65 4.32
N HIS A 43 -1.45 8.57 5.48
CA HIS A 43 -1.32 7.41 6.38
C HIS A 43 -1.82 6.12 5.73
N LEU A 44 -2.96 6.18 5.02
CA LEU A 44 -3.48 5.02 4.29
C LEU A 44 -2.47 4.54 3.26
N MET A 45 -1.94 5.46 2.45
CA MET A 45 -0.92 5.13 1.44
C MET A 45 0.31 4.50 2.10
N LEU A 46 0.81 5.05 3.22
CA LEU A 46 1.96 4.50 3.94
C LEU A 46 1.71 3.07 4.45
N LEU A 47 0.53 2.83 5.01
CA LEU A 47 0.17 1.53 5.61
C LEU A 47 -0.12 0.44 4.58
N THR A 48 -0.52 0.80 3.36
CA THR A 48 -0.83 -0.16 2.28
C THR A 48 0.26 -0.25 1.22
N THR A 49 1.31 0.56 1.31
CA THR A 49 2.46 0.44 0.41
C THR A 49 3.31 -0.72 0.89
N VAL A 50 3.52 -1.69 0.00
CA VAL A 50 4.51 -2.74 0.20
C VAL A 50 5.87 -2.12 -0.11
N ALA A 51 6.50 -1.51 0.89
CA ALA A 51 7.92 -1.17 0.82
C ALA A 51 8.67 -2.45 1.22
N ASP A 52 9.48 -2.97 0.31
CA ASP A 52 10.28 -4.19 0.45
C ASP A 52 9.46 -5.49 0.62
N LEU A 53 9.04 -6.07 -0.52
CA LEU A 53 9.05 -7.54 -0.61
C LEU A 53 10.48 -7.99 -0.32
N PRO A 54 10.70 -9.06 0.48
CA PRO A 54 12.03 -9.55 0.75
C PRO A 54 12.79 -9.73 -0.56
N ASP A 55 14.04 -9.24 -0.58
CA ASP A 55 14.96 -9.39 -1.69
C ASP A 55 14.84 -10.80 -2.26
N ARG A 56 14.65 -10.87 -3.57
CA ARG A 56 14.61 -12.11 -4.36
C ARG A 56 15.61 -13.10 -3.73
N PRO A 57 15.22 -14.34 -3.37
CA PRO A 57 16.19 -15.30 -2.86
C PRO A 57 17.34 -15.37 -3.86
N GLU A 58 18.55 -15.04 -3.40
CA GLU A 58 19.78 -15.12 -4.18
C GLU A 58 19.76 -16.46 -4.93
N PRO A 59 19.98 -16.48 -6.26
CA PRO A 59 19.98 -17.72 -6.99
C PRO A 59 20.98 -18.65 -6.32
N SER A 60 20.53 -19.77 -5.76
CA SER A 60 21.44 -20.76 -5.21
C SER A 60 22.31 -21.24 -6.37
N VAL A 61 23.55 -20.78 -6.41
CA VAL A 61 24.53 -21.25 -7.38
C VAL A 61 24.76 -22.71 -7.04
N GLY A 62 24.24 -23.61 -7.89
CA GLY A 62 24.58 -25.02 -7.82
C GLY A 62 26.10 -25.20 -7.91
N PRO A 63 26.65 -26.28 -7.36
CA PRO A 63 28.10 -26.51 -7.26
C PRO A 63 28.83 -26.55 -8.62
N ASP A 64 28.12 -26.48 -9.73
CA ASP A 64 28.56 -26.61 -11.12
C ASP A 64 28.50 -25.31 -11.95
N GLY A 65 28.08 -24.17 -11.37
CA GLY A 65 28.25 -22.84 -12.00
C GLY A 65 27.49 -22.63 -13.32
N ALA A 66 26.62 -23.55 -13.74
CA ALA A 66 25.73 -23.38 -14.87
C ALA A 66 24.52 -22.54 -14.43
N GLY A 67 24.67 -21.22 -14.50
CA GLY A 67 23.64 -20.26 -14.13
C GLY A 67 22.33 -20.51 -14.88
N ALA A 68 21.37 -21.15 -14.21
CA ALA A 68 19.98 -21.12 -14.60
C ALA A 68 19.50 -19.68 -14.45
N VAL A 69 19.29 -19.00 -15.58
CA VAL A 69 18.61 -17.71 -15.64
C VAL A 69 17.26 -17.91 -14.93
N GLY A 70 17.11 -17.32 -13.75
CA GLY A 70 16.03 -17.61 -12.82
C GLY A 70 14.65 -17.34 -13.43
N ALA A 71 13.95 -18.42 -13.79
CA ALA A 71 12.52 -18.40 -13.98
C ALA A 71 11.90 -18.20 -12.60
N VAL A 72 11.36 -17.00 -12.33
CA VAL A 72 10.46 -16.79 -11.19
C VAL A 72 9.33 -17.80 -11.37
N GLY A 73 9.22 -18.76 -10.45
CA GLY A 73 8.21 -19.79 -10.52
C GLY A 73 6.83 -19.21 -10.28
N ALA A 74 5.79 -19.83 -10.83
CA ALA A 74 4.41 -19.44 -10.54
C ALA A 74 4.10 -19.47 -9.03
N ALA A 75 4.77 -20.35 -8.26
CA ALA A 75 4.68 -20.41 -6.81
C ALA A 75 5.24 -19.14 -6.14
N ASP A 76 6.39 -18.63 -6.59
CA ASP A 76 7.01 -17.41 -6.05
C ASP A 76 6.12 -16.18 -6.29
N ILE A 77 5.45 -16.13 -7.45
CA ILE A 77 4.49 -15.06 -7.77
C ILE A 77 3.27 -15.13 -6.84
N VAL A 78 2.68 -16.30 -6.66
CA VAL A 78 1.50 -16.49 -5.80
C VAL A 78 1.81 -16.18 -4.34
N GLU A 79 3.00 -16.56 -3.85
CA GLU A 79 3.46 -16.24 -2.51
C GLU A 79 3.67 -14.73 -2.34
N ALA A 80 4.33 -14.07 -3.29
CA ALA A 80 4.50 -12.62 -3.29
C ALA A 80 3.15 -11.86 -3.34
N GLU A 81 2.20 -12.33 -4.15
CA GLU A 81 0.84 -11.78 -4.20
C GLU A 81 0.10 -11.97 -2.87
N GLY A 82 0.23 -13.15 -2.25
CA GLY A 82 -0.34 -13.45 -0.94
C GLY A 82 0.24 -12.56 0.17
N ALA A 83 1.56 -12.39 0.18
CA ALA A 83 2.26 -11.51 1.13
C ALA A 83 1.82 -10.05 0.95
N ALA A 84 1.78 -9.56 -0.30
CA ALA A 84 1.30 -8.22 -0.63
C ALA A 84 -0.17 -8.01 -0.18
N HIS A 85 -1.03 -9.00 -0.43
CA HIS A 85 -2.43 -8.96 0.03
C HIS A 85 -2.51 -8.88 1.56
N GLY A 86 -1.70 -9.68 2.27
CA GLY A 86 -1.63 -9.66 3.74
C GLY A 86 -1.24 -8.30 4.29
N VAL A 87 -0.21 -7.66 3.73
CA VAL A 87 0.24 -6.31 4.11
C VAL A 87 -0.86 -5.27 3.86
N ILE A 88 -1.50 -5.30 2.70
CA ILE A 88 -2.59 -4.38 2.37
C ILE A 88 -3.74 -4.53 3.38
N VAL A 89 -4.16 -5.76 3.68
CA VAL A 89 -5.24 -6.02 4.64
C VAL A 89 -4.85 -5.54 6.05
N ALA A 90 -3.63 -5.82 6.51
CA ALA A 90 -3.14 -5.36 7.80
C ALA A 90 -3.10 -3.83 7.89
N GLY A 91 -2.60 -3.17 6.83
CA GLY A 91 -2.55 -1.73 6.71
C GLY A 91 -3.92 -1.06 6.76
N VAL A 92 -4.89 -1.60 6.01
CA VAL A 92 -6.28 -1.12 6.04
C VAL A 92 -6.89 -1.29 7.44
N ARG A 93 -6.65 -2.43 8.11
CA ARG A 93 -7.16 -2.65 9.48
C ARG A 93 -6.56 -1.66 10.48
N ALA A 94 -5.25 -1.42 10.41
CA ALA A 94 -4.57 -0.44 11.25
C ALA A 94 -5.12 0.98 11.01
N PHE A 95 -5.31 1.35 9.74
CA PHE A 95 -5.91 2.63 9.37
C PHE A 95 -7.31 2.80 9.96
N LEU A 96 -8.21 1.83 9.76
CA LEU A 96 -9.57 1.89 10.28
C LEU A 96 -9.61 1.96 11.81
N HIS A 97 -8.68 1.28 12.48
CA HIS A 97 -8.56 1.35 13.94
C HIS A 97 -8.21 2.77 14.41
N GLY A 98 -7.24 3.43 13.78
CA GLY A 98 -6.82 4.79 14.13
C GLY A 98 -7.86 5.87 13.81
N TYR A 99 -8.67 5.65 12.77
CA TYR A 99 -9.68 6.60 12.29
C TYR A 99 -11.11 6.25 12.72
N ARG A 100 -11.30 5.24 13.59
CA ARG A 100 -12.63 4.85 14.07
C ARG A 100 -13.33 6.02 14.76
N ARG A 101 -14.64 6.11 14.57
CA ARG A 101 -15.47 6.99 15.38
C ARG A 101 -15.46 6.48 16.84
N PRO A 102 -15.34 7.36 17.85
CA PRO A 102 -15.56 6.96 19.24
C PRO A 102 -16.97 6.37 19.38
N SER A 103 -17.08 5.23 20.07
CA SER A 103 -18.40 4.72 20.43
C SER A 103 -19.07 5.73 21.37
N PRO A 104 -20.37 6.01 21.21
CA PRO A 104 -21.07 6.86 22.17
C PRO A 104 -21.05 6.17 23.53
N GLY A 105 -20.20 6.67 24.46
CA GLY A 105 -20.02 6.08 25.80
C GLY A 105 -18.59 5.99 26.33
N SER A 106 -17.58 6.59 25.68
CA SER A 106 -16.24 6.80 26.26
C SER A 106 -16.07 8.23 26.78
#